data_AF-E6MT07-F1
#
_entry.id   AF-E6MT07-F1
#
_cell.length_a   1.000
_cell.length_b   1.000
_cell.length_c   1.000
_cell.angle_alpha   90.00
_cell.angle_beta   90.00
_cell.angle_gamma   90.00
#
_symmetry.space_group_name_H-M   'P 1'
#
loop_
_entity.id
_entity.type
_entity.pdbx_description
1 polymer ?
#
loop_
_entity_poly.entity_id
_entity_poly.type
_entity_poly.pdbx_seq_one_letter_code
_entity_poly.pdbx_strand_id
1 'polypeptide(L)'
;MTKVAIKSDKITSLGGIFHVMDVFSKLGLNQIIDSSLGQRGSTSTAFQYSDIISSLFYSYLCGADCLEDINTLVAQFSLSPKCTLPGADTVGRGLKELKEANVVYACDKFKHAYKYNKAEKLNQLLLTMVKHLGLTH
;
A
#
# COMPACT_ATOMS: atom_id res chain seq x y z
N MET A 1 -33.68 -20.56 -13.84
CA MET A 1 -33.28 -20.52 -12.41
C MET A 1 -33.10 -19.07 -12.01
N THR A 2 -33.95 -18.56 -11.12
CA THR A 2 -33.87 -17.18 -10.62
C THR A 2 -32.83 -17.12 -9.51
N LYS A 3 -31.75 -16.36 -9.71
CA LYS A 3 -30.69 -16.17 -8.72
C LYS A 3 -31.27 -15.44 -7.51
N VAL A 4 -31.50 -16.14 -6.40
CA VAL A 4 -31.91 -15.53 -5.14
C VAL A 4 -30.72 -14.75 -4.59
N ALA A 5 -30.76 -13.43 -4.74
CA ALA A 5 -29.79 -12.55 -4.08
C ALA A 5 -30.18 -12.44 -2.61
N ILE A 6 -29.52 -13.21 -1.74
CA ILE A 6 -29.64 -13.06 -0.29
C ILE A 6 -28.90 -11.78 0.09
N LYS A 7 -29.61 -10.64 0.06
CA LYS A 7 -29.09 -9.36 0.56
C LYS A 7 -29.41 -9.28 2.05
N SER A 8 -28.38 -9.22 2.88
CA SER A 8 -28.51 -8.91 4.30
C SER A 8 -28.22 -7.42 4.49
N ASP A 9 -29.17 -6.65 5.01
CA ASP A 9 -28.98 -5.22 5.32
C ASP A 9 -27.86 -4.99 6.35
N LYS A 10 -27.45 -6.04 7.07
CA LYS A 10 -26.40 -6.00 8.10
C LYS A 10 -25.01 -6.35 7.57
N ILE A 11 -24.89 -6.87 6.35
CA ILE A 11 -23.61 -7.23 5.75
C ILE A 11 -23.36 -6.27 4.59
N THR A 12 -22.51 -5.28 4.83
CA THR A 12 -22.05 -4.35 3.79
C THR A 12 -20.71 -4.80 3.25
N SER A 13 -20.47 -4.60 1.95
CA SER A 13 -19.24 -5.04 1.27
C SER A 13 -17.96 -4.36 1.80
N LEU A 14 -18.09 -3.29 2.59
CA LEU A 14 -16.97 -2.44 3.03
C LEU A 14 -16.93 -2.19 4.54
N GLY A 15 -17.87 -2.72 5.32
CA GLY A 15 -17.83 -2.54 6.77
C GLY A 15 -16.53 -3.05 7.40
N GLY A 16 -16.00 -4.17 6.87
CA GLY A 16 -14.72 -4.73 7.29
C GLY A 16 -13.53 -3.83 6.99
N ILE A 17 -13.45 -3.27 5.77
CA ILE A 17 -12.28 -2.47 5.38
C ILE A 17 -12.18 -1.18 6.20
N PHE A 18 -13.29 -0.52 6.52
CA PHE A 18 -13.26 0.68 7.35
C PHE A 18 -12.71 0.43 8.76
N HIS A 19 -12.98 -0.74 9.34
CA HIS A 19 -12.38 -1.13 10.61
C HIS A 19 -10.86 -1.32 10.47
N VAL A 20 -10.40 -1.98 9.41
CA VAL A 20 -8.97 -2.16 9.14
C VAL A 20 -8.26 -0.81 8.97
N MET A 21 -8.85 0.11 8.21
CA MET A 21 -8.30 1.46 8.01
C MET A 21 -8.19 2.25 9.31
N ASP A 22 -9.20 2.16 10.19
CA ASP A 22 -9.19 2.81 11.50
C ASP A 22 -8.10 2.22 12.42
N VAL A 23 -7.99 0.89 12.47
CA VAL A 23 -6.93 0.19 13.22
C VAL A 23 -5.54 0.57 12.69
N PHE A 24 -5.35 0.57 11.36
CA PHE A 24 -4.10 0.94 10.71
C PHE A 24 -3.66 2.37 11.11
N SER A 25 -4.61 3.31 11.11
CA SER A 25 -4.38 4.68 11.54
C SER A 25 -4.06 4.79 13.04
N LYS A 26 -4.82 4.09 13.90
CA LYS A 26 -4.61 4.08 15.37
C LYS A 26 -3.27 3.48 15.78
N LEU A 27 -2.75 2.53 15.01
CA LEU A 27 -1.42 1.95 15.23
C LEU A 27 -0.28 2.91 14.83
N GLY A 28 -0.58 4.08 14.25
CA GLY A 28 0.44 5.06 13.87
C GLY A 28 1.24 4.67 12.62
N LEU A 29 0.73 3.74 11.80
CA LEU A 29 1.47 3.19 10.67
C LEU A 29 1.66 4.21 9.54
N ASN A 30 0.69 5.12 9.34
CA ASN A 30 0.83 6.21 8.37
C ASN A 30 2.05 7.08 8.68
N GLN A 31 2.22 7.47 9.95
CA GLN A 31 3.31 8.31 10.41
C GLN A 31 4.67 7.61 10.27
N ILE A 32 4.72 6.29 10.50
CA ILE A 32 5.94 5.49 10.31
C ILE A 32 6.33 5.44 8.84
N ILE A 33 5.35 5.24 7.96
CA ILE A 33 5.60 5.22 6.51
C ILE A 33 6.17 6.57 6.07
N ASP A 34 5.53 7.67 6.43
CA ASP A 34 5.94 9.00 6.00
C ASP A 34 7.30 9.42 6.61
N SER A 35 7.55 9.09 7.88
CA SER A 35 8.86 9.37 8.50
C SER A 35 9.99 8.50 7.93
N SER A 36 9.70 7.26 7.51
CA SER A 36 10.71 6.35 6.96
C SER A 36 11.02 6.62 5.49
N LEU A 37 10.01 6.97 4.70
CA LEU A 37 10.16 7.19 3.26
C LEU A 37 10.39 8.66 2.90
N GLY A 38 10.12 9.57 3.84
CA GLY A 38 10.27 11.01 3.67
C GLY A 38 9.11 11.64 2.90
N GLN A 39 9.28 12.91 2.52
CA GLN A 39 8.26 13.63 1.79
C GLN A 39 8.14 13.11 0.35
N ARG A 40 6.90 12.90 -0.09
CA ARG A 40 6.60 12.61 -1.49
C ARG A 40 6.38 13.90 -2.28
N GLY A 41 7.08 14.00 -3.42
CA GLY A 41 6.97 15.13 -4.34
C GLY A 41 7.48 16.47 -3.77
N SER A 42 7.50 17.48 -4.63
CA SER A 42 8.05 18.81 -4.30
C SER A 42 7.05 19.76 -3.66
N THR A 43 5.76 19.39 -3.65
CA THR A 43 4.65 20.29 -3.26
C THR A 43 3.96 19.75 -2.01
N SER A 44 3.59 20.63 -1.09
CA SER A 44 2.85 20.28 0.14
C SER A 44 1.43 19.74 -0.11
N THR A 45 0.92 19.84 -1.34
CA THR A 45 -0.39 19.32 -1.74
C THR A 45 -0.35 17.92 -2.32
N ALA A 46 0.84 17.33 -2.47
CA ALA A 46 0.97 15.97 -2.96
C ALA A 46 0.60 14.94 -1.89
N PHE A 47 -0.09 13.88 -2.31
CA PHE A 47 -0.29 12.67 -1.51
C PHE A 47 1.06 12.14 -1.01
N GLN A 48 1.12 11.79 0.27
CA GLN A 48 2.30 11.25 0.94
C GLN A 48 2.48 9.77 0.61
N TYR A 49 3.61 9.16 1.01
CA TYR A 49 3.83 7.74 0.75
C TYR A 49 2.89 6.84 1.56
N SER A 50 2.43 7.27 2.73
CA SER A 50 1.38 6.60 3.50
C SER A 50 0.08 6.49 2.71
N ASP A 51 -0.32 7.54 1.98
CA ASP A 51 -1.51 7.53 1.13
C ASP A 51 -1.36 6.55 -0.06
N ILE A 52 -0.18 6.50 -0.67
CA ILE A 52 0.14 5.60 -1.79
C ILE A 52 0.07 4.13 -1.33
N ILE A 53 0.77 3.82 -0.24
CA ILE A 53 0.83 2.45 0.31
C ILE A 53 -0.54 2.04 0.86
N SER A 54 -1.25 2.93 1.53
CA SER A 54 -2.61 2.69 2.04
C SER A 54 -3.59 2.40 0.91
N SER A 55 -3.59 3.22 -0.15
CA SER A 55 -4.48 3.01 -1.30
C SER A 55 -4.25 1.65 -1.95
N LEU A 56 -2.98 1.27 -2.12
CA LEU A 56 -2.61 -0.05 -2.64
C LEU A 56 -3.03 -1.18 -1.69
N PHE A 57 -2.68 -1.07 -0.41
CA PHE A 57 -2.92 -2.10 0.60
C PHE A 57 -4.41 -2.38 0.80
N TYR A 58 -5.22 -1.34 1.01
CA TYR A 58 -6.66 -1.50 1.18
C TYR A 58 -7.34 -2.05 -0.07
N SER A 59 -6.85 -1.65 -1.25
CA SER A 59 -7.39 -2.18 -2.50
C SER A 59 -7.14 -3.68 -2.64
N TYR A 60 -5.94 -4.15 -2.31
CA TYR A 60 -5.64 -5.59 -2.30
C TYR A 60 -6.46 -6.36 -1.26
N LEU A 61 -6.69 -5.80 -0.07
CA LEU A 61 -7.58 -6.42 0.93
C LEU A 61 -9.03 -6.53 0.45
N CYS A 62 -9.45 -5.64 -0.45
CA CYS A 62 -10.76 -5.68 -1.10
C CYS A 62 -10.80 -6.53 -2.39
N GLY A 63 -9.72 -7.25 -2.71
CA GLY A 63 -9.66 -8.14 -3.88
C GLY A 63 -9.33 -7.44 -5.21
N ALA A 64 -8.62 -6.31 -5.18
CA ALA A 64 -8.03 -5.75 -6.40
C ALA A 64 -6.99 -6.72 -6.98
N ASP A 65 -7.10 -7.01 -8.27
CA ASP A 65 -6.15 -7.86 -9.01
C ASP A 65 -5.17 -7.02 -9.82
N CYS A 66 -5.57 -5.80 -10.21
CA CYS A 66 -4.75 -4.87 -10.95
C CYS A 66 -4.77 -3.47 -10.33
N LEU A 67 -3.77 -2.65 -10.70
CA LEU A 67 -3.66 -1.27 -10.21
C LEU A 67 -4.89 -0.43 -10.58
N GLU A 68 -5.53 -0.73 -11.71
CA GLU A 68 -6.69 0.03 -12.22
C GLU A 68 -7.93 -0.14 -11.35
N ASP A 69 -8.09 -1.28 -10.67
CA ASP A 69 -9.20 -1.57 -9.75
C ASP A 69 -9.26 -0.57 -8.58
N ILE A 70 -8.13 0.04 -8.23
CA ILE A 70 -8.03 1.10 -7.21
C ILE A 70 -9.01 2.23 -7.52
N ASN A 71 -9.22 2.59 -8.79
CA ASN A 71 -10.14 3.68 -9.14
C ASN A 71 -11.60 3.37 -8.77
N THR A 72 -12.01 2.10 -8.87
CA THR A 72 -13.35 1.67 -8.47
C THR A 72 -13.50 1.62 -6.95
N LEU A 73 -12.43 1.24 -6.24
CA LEU A 73 -12.43 1.10 -4.78
C LEU A 73 -12.25 2.43 -4.05
N VAL A 74 -11.48 3.37 -4.57
CA VAL A 74 -11.28 4.70 -3.97
C VAL A 74 -12.60 5.47 -3.86
N ALA A 75 -13.48 5.36 -4.86
CA ALA A 75 -14.81 5.96 -4.79
C ALA A 75 -15.62 5.42 -3.60
N GLN A 76 -15.44 4.15 -3.27
CA GLN A 76 -16.07 3.51 -2.12
C GLN A 76 -15.39 3.88 -0.80
N PHE A 77 -14.06 3.96 -0.77
CA PHE A 77 -13.31 4.40 0.41
C PHE A 77 -13.64 5.83 0.82
N SER A 78 -14.00 6.67 -0.15
CA SER A 78 -14.41 8.07 0.05
C SER A 78 -15.74 8.22 0.81
N LEU A 79 -16.50 7.13 0.99
CA LEU A 79 -17.67 7.11 1.87
C LEU A 79 -17.28 7.23 3.36
N SER A 80 -16.01 6.94 3.70
CA SER A 80 -15.48 7.21 5.04
C SER A 80 -15.01 8.67 5.12
N PRO A 81 -15.54 9.49 6.06
CA PRO A 81 -15.30 10.92 6.11
C PRO A 81 -13.84 11.33 6.41
N LYS A 82 -12.96 10.38 6.72
CA LYS A 82 -11.54 10.61 7.03
C LYS A 82 -10.58 10.00 6.01
N CYS A 83 -11.11 9.51 4.89
CA CYS A 83 -10.31 8.76 3.92
C CYS A 83 -10.27 9.46 2.56
N THR A 84 -9.17 10.13 2.27
CA THR A 84 -8.87 10.64 0.92
C THR A 84 -7.66 9.88 0.40
N LEU A 85 -7.88 8.98 -0.56
CA LEU A 85 -6.83 8.13 -1.12
C LEU A 85 -6.61 8.43 -2.60
N PRO A 86 -5.36 8.33 -3.08
CA PRO A 86 -5.03 8.52 -4.49
C PRO A 86 -5.57 7.37 -5.35
N GLY A 87 -5.99 7.71 -6.57
CA GLY A 87 -6.34 6.73 -7.60
C GLY A 87 -5.11 6.04 -8.23
N ALA A 88 -5.39 5.08 -9.11
CA ALA A 88 -4.41 4.19 -9.71
C ALA A 88 -3.19 4.91 -10.32
N ASP A 89 -3.42 5.96 -11.12
CA ASP A 89 -2.33 6.68 -11.77
C ASP A 89 -1.35 7.31 -10.75
N THR A 90 -1.87 7.93 -9.70
CA THR A 90 -1.05 8.55 -8.66
C THR A 90 -0.31 7.50 -7.85
N VAL A 91 -0.98 6.38 -7.53
CA VAL A 91 -0.34 5.22 -6.88
C VAL A 91 0.80 4.69 -7.75
N GLY A 92 0.57 4.49 -9.04
CA GLY A 92 1.59 4.00 -9.98
C GLY A 92 2.81 4.92 -10.07
N ARG A 93 2.63 6.24 -10.00
CA ARG A 93 3.75 7.20 -9.92
C ARG A 93 4.52 7.05 -8.61
N GLY A 94 3.82 6.99 -7.48
CA GLY A 94 4.45 6.77 -6.17
C GLY A 94 5.25 5.46 -6.10
N LEU A 95 4.73 4.38 -6.69
CA LEU A 95 5.46 3.11 -6.77
C LEU A 95 6.72 3.20 -7.67
N LYS A 96 6.67 3.99 -8.75
CA LYS A 96 7.86 4.26 -9.58
C LYS A 96 8.92 5.06 -8.84
N GLU A 97 8.51 6.00 -7.99
CA GLU A 97 9.42 6.80 -7.15
C GLU A 97 10.16 5.94 -6.11
N LEU A 98 9.50 4.88 -5.61
CA LEU A 98 10.08 3.93 -4.64
C LEU A 98 10.97 2.86 -5.27
N LYS A 99 11.05 2.80 -6.60
CA LYS A 99 11.83 1.80 -7.32
C LYS A 99 13.33 2.01 -7.11
N GLU A 100 14.03 0.94 -6.73
CA GLU A 100 15.49 0.92 -6.63
C GLU A 100 16.13 0.20 -7.82
N ALA A 101 17.37 0.55 -8.16
CA ALA A 101 18.12 -0.10 -9.24
C ALA A 101 18.60 -1.51 -8.82
N ASN A 102 18.63 -2.43 -9.78
CA ASN A 102 19.16 -3.77 -9.53
C ASN A 102 20.69 -3.74 -9.41
N VAL A 103 21.21 -4.52 -8.48
CA VAL A 103 22.65 -4.80 -8.37
C VAL A 103 22.94 -6.06 -9.18
N VAL A 104 24.01 -6.03 -9.96
CA VAL A 104 24.50 -7.17 -10.75
C VAL A 104 25.60 -7.86 -9.96
N TYR A 105 25.43 -9.15 -9.67
CA TYR A 105 26.49 -9.97 -9.13
C TYR A 105 27.01 -10.88 -10.22
N ALA A 106 28.29 -10.71 -10.58
CA ALA A 106 28.98 -11.59 -11.50
C ALA A 106 29.77 -12.62 -10.70
N CYS A 107 29.46 -13.91 -10.87
CA CYS A 107 30.27 -14.96 -10.29
C CYS A 107 31.31 -15.43 -11.31
N ASP A 108 32.58 -15.14 -11.04
CA ASP A 108 33.70 -15.49 -11.91
C ASP A 108 33.79 -17.01 -12.16
N LYS A 109 33.43 -17.81 -11.15
CA LYS A 109 33.42 -19.28 -11.21
C LYS A 109 32.37 -19.85 -12.16
N PHE A 110 31.24 -19.19 -12.34
CA PHE A 110 30.10 -19.72 -13.10
C PHE A 110 29.81 -18.96 -14.39
N LYS A 111 30.55 -17.89 -14.72
CA LYS A 111 30.32 -17.01 -15.88
C LYS A 111 28.87 -16.52 -16.02
N HIS A 112 28.11 -16.56 -14.93
CA HIS A 112 26.73 -16.13 -14.87
C HIS A 112 26.63 -14.87 -14.03
N ALA A 113 25.95 -13.87 -14.58
CA ALA A 113 25.57 -12.66 -13.88
C ALA A 113 24.09 -12.75 -13.52
N TYR A 114 23.76 -12.58 -12.24
CA TYR A 114 22.37 -12.45 -11.80
C TYR A 114 22.10 -11.04 -11.28
N LYS A 115 20.88 -10.57 -11.53
CA LYS A 115 20.40 -9.26 -11.08
C LYS A 115 19.50 -9.47 -9.88
N TYR A 116 19.75 -8.73 -8.81
CA TYR A 116 18.87 -8.71 -7.65
C TYR A 116 18.57 -7.28 -7.22
N ASN A 117 17.39 -7.04 -6.66
CA ASN A 117 17.00 -5.75 -6.12
C ASN A 117 17.17 -5.78 -4.60
N LYS A 118 17.87 -4.81 -4.03
CA LYS A 118 18.05 -4.72 -2.58
C LYS A 118 16.82 -4.17 -1.88
N ALA A 119 16.05 -3.30 -2.54
CA ALA A 119 14.88 -2.60 -2.03
C ALA A 119 15.12 -2.05 -0.60
N GLU A 120 16.28 -1.45 -0.36
CA GLU A 120 16.78 -1.20 1.00
C GLU A 120 15.82 -0.33 1.82
N LYS A 121 15.28 0.74 1.21
CA LYS A 121 14.29 1.63 1.86
C LYS A 121 13.01 0.90 2.27
N LEU A 122 12.46 0.06 1.39
CA LEU A 122 11.23 -0.68 1.66
C LEU A 122 11.45 -1.77 2.71
N ASN A 123 12.59 -2.47 2.63
CA ASN A 123 12.96 -3.46 3.63
C ASN A 123 13.19 -2.82 5.01
N GLN A 124 13.82 -1.65 5.06
CA GLN A 124 13.99 -0.89 6.29
C GLN A 124 12.65 -0.43 6.87
N LEU A 125 11.72 0.04 6.03
CA LEU A 125 10.36 0.37 6.44
C LEU A 125 9.66 -0.84 7.08
N LEU A 126 9.71 -2.01 6.44
CA LEU A 126 9.11 -3.24 6.98
C LEU A 126 9.71 -3.57 8.36
N LEU A 127 11.02 -3.50 8.51
CA LEU A 127 11.69 -3.73 9.80
C LEU A 127 11.24 -2.71 10.87
N THR A 128 11.12 -1.44 10.51
CA THR A 128 10.62 -0.39 11.43
C THR A 128 9.18 -0.67 11.85
N MET A 129 8.31 -1.07 10.92
CA MET A 129 6.92 -1.42 11.22
C MET A 129 6.81 -2.64 12.13
N VAL A 130 7.58 -3.70 11.87
CA VAL A 130 7.61 -4.92 12.70
C VAL A 130 8.06 -4.59 14.13
N LYS A 131 9.11 -3.78 14.29
CA LYS A 131 9.58 -3.32 15.61
C LYS A 131 8.53 -2.49 16.32
N HIS A 132 7.89 -1.54 15.63
CA HIS A 132 6.85 -0.69 16.20
C HIS A 132 5.63 -1.50 16.67
N LEU A 133 5.27 -2.55 15.93
CA LEU A 133 4.18 -3.45 16.29
C LEU A 133 4.57 -4.49 17.36
N GLY A 134 5.80 -4.49 17.85
CA GLY A 134 6.27 -5.44 18.87
C GLY A 134 6.38 -6.88 18.36
N LEU A 135 6.59 -7.07 17.06
CA LEU A 135 6.63 -8.38 16.41
C LEU A 135 8.06 -8.98 16.35
N THR A 136 9.06 -8.29 16.89
CA THR A 136 10.42 -8.81 17.06
C THR A 136 10.58 -9.37 18.47
N HIS A 137 10.91 -10.66 18.59
CA HIS A 137 11.33 -11.31 19.83
C HIS A 137 12.72 -10.86 20.27
#